data_AF-A0A4Y8KXW9-F1
#
_entry.id   AF-A0A4Y8KXW9-F1
#
_cell.length_a   1.000
_cell.length_b   1.000
_cell.length_c   1.000
_cell.angle_alpha   90.00
_cell.angle_beta   90.00
_cell.angle_gamma   90.00
#
_symmetry.space_group_name_H-M   'P 1'
#
loop_
_entity.id
_entity.type
_entity.pdbx_description
1 polymer ?
#
loop_
_entity_poly.entity_id
_entity_poly.type
_entity_poly.pdbx_seq_one_letter_code
_entity_poly.pdbx_strand_id
1 'polypeptide(L)'
;MKSKLIVGLGSLIFSILFVIWTGMTGQMIETEEELATAFPMKTGLPFHFAELRNPLIDPPLPHRYGGDCCSIFITSWSNFVGSILVTFIVLIVLIVVLKRFLKAR
;
A
#
# COMPACT_ATOMS: atom_id res chain seq x y z
N MET A 1 -22.47 12.66 -17.61
CA MET A 1 -22.46 12.55 -16.13
C MET A 1 -22.00 11.18 -15.64
N LYS A 2 -22.57 10.07 -16.16
CA LYS A 2 -22.24 8.68 -15.77
C LYS A 2 -20.74 8.32 -15.83
N SER A 3 -20.03 8.70 -16.90
CA SER A 3 -18.60 8.38 -17.06
C SER A 3 -17.70 9.05 -16.01
N LYS A 4 -18.01 10.28 -15.57
CA LYS A 4 -17.24 10.96 -14.52
C LYS A 4 -17.43 10.29 -13.15
N LEU A 5 -18.66 9.85 -12.88
CA LEU A 5 -19.01 9.12 -11.65
C LEU A 5 -18.28 7.77 -11.57
N ILE A 6 -18.26 7.02 -12.69
CA ILE A 6 -17.56 5.73 -12.76
C ILE A 6 -16.06 5.90 -12.53
N VAL A 7 -15.44 6.92 -13.14
CA VAL A 7 -14.01 7.20 -12.93
C VAL A 7 -13.73 7.56 -11.49
N GLY A 8 -14.54 8.42 -10.86
CA GLY A 8 -14.38 8.79 -9.46
C GLY A 8 -14.52 7.60 -8.51
N LEU A 9 -15.60 6.83 -8.64
CA LEU A 9 -15.84 5.67 -7.78
C LEU A 9 -14.79 4.57 -7.98
N GLY A 10 -14.43 4.29 -9.24
CA GLY A 10 -13.38 3.31 -9.56
C GLY A 10 -12.01 3.71 -9.01
N SER A 11 -11.66 4.99 -9.11
CA SER A 11 -10.41 5.52 -8.55
C SER A 11 -10.38 5.39 -7.03
N LEU A 12 -11.51 5.61 -6.35
CA LEU A 12 -11.61 5.48 -4.90
C LEU A 12 -11.45 4.03 -4.45
N ILE A 13 -12.18 3.10 -5.08
CA ILE A 13 -12.10 1.66 -4.79
C ILE A 13 -10.66 1.17 -5.01
N PHE A 14 -10.05 1.54 -6.14
CA PHE A 14 -8.66 1.18 -6.42
C PHE A 14 -7.70 1.74 -5.35
N SER A 15 -7.88 2.99 -4.92
CA SER A 15 -7.03 3.60 -3.90
C SER A 15 -7.12 2.88 -2.57
N ILE A 16 -8.32 2.46 -2.16
CA ILE A 16 -8.51 1.67 -0.93
C ILE A 16 -7.79 0.33 -1.03
N LEU A 17 -8.01 -0.42 -2.11
CA LEU A 17 -7.38 -1.73 -2.32
C LEU A 17 -5.87 -1.63 -2.40
N PHE A 18 -5.36 -0.62 -3.12
CA PHE A 18 -3.93 -0.35 -3.23
C PHE A 18 -3.32 -0.03 -1.86
N VAL A 19 -3.93 0.88 -1.09
CA VAL A 19 -3.41 1.23 0.25
C VAL A 19 -3.40 -0.01 1.15
N ILE A 20 -4.50 -0.78 1.21
CA ILE A 20 -4.54 -2.04 1.97
C ILE A 20 -3.39 -2.96 1.56
N TRP A 21 -3.21 -3.19 0.25
CA TRP A 21 -2.11 -4.00 -0.29
C TRP A 21 -0.74 -3.54 0.20
N THR A 22 -0.48 -2.23 0.22
CA THR A 22 0.80 -1.69 0.72
C THR A 22 1.01 -1.91 2.22
N GLY A 23 -0.06 -2.02 3.00
CA GLY A 23 0.02 -2.41 4.41
C GLY A 23 0.37 -3.89 4.61
N MET A 24 0.06 -4.73 3.62
CA MET A 24 0.36 -6.17 3.63
C MET A 24 1.74 -6.51 3.07
N THR A 25 2.44 -5.53 2.48
CA THR A 25 3.71 -5.75 1.80
C THR A 25 4.84 -5.26 2.70
N GLY A 26 5.61 -6.18 3.27
CA GLY A 26 6.80 -5.86 4.04
C GLY A 26 8.03 -5.62 3.16
N GLN A 27 9.12 -5.27 3.83
CA GLN A 27 10.44 -5.13 3.24
C GLN A 27 11.08 -6.51 3.01
N MET A 28 12.01 -6.56 2.06
CA MET A 28 12.84 -7.75 1.85
C MET A 28 13.85 -7.82 3.00
N ILE A 29 13.98 -8.98 3.63
CA ILE A 29 15.01 -9.26 4.63
C ILE A 29 16.06 -10.15 3.96
N GLU A 30 17.32 -9.72 4.00
CA GLU A 30 18.43 -10.41 3.34
C GLU A 30 19.27 -11.25 4.31
N THR A 31 19.32 -10.86 5.59
CA THR A 31 20.19 -11.49 6.58
C THR A 31 19.47 -11.83 7.89
N GLU A 32 20.01 -12.80 8.63
CA GLU A 32 19.52 -13.21 9.96
C GLU A 32 19.59 -12.06 10.97
N GLU A 33 20.59 -11.18 10.83
CA GLU A 33 20.75 -10.00 11.70
C GLU A 33 19.63 -8.98 11.47
N GLU A 34 19.24 -8.77 10.21
CA GLU A 34 18.06 -7.96 9.86
C GLU A 34 16.78 -8.60 10.39
N LEU A 35 16.64 -9.93 10.28
CA LEU A 35 15.46 -10.64 10.76
C LEU A 35 15.24 -10.47 12.27
N ALA A 36 16.32 -10.51 13.07
CA ALA A 36 16.27 -10.35 14.52
C ALA A 36 15.70 -8.99 14.97
N THR A 37 15.78 -7.97 14.11
CA THR A 37 15.30 -6.60 14.40
C THR A 37 14.17 -6.11 13.49
N ALA A 38 13.75 -6.94 12.53
CA ALA A 38 12.77 -6.57 11.51
C ALA A 38 11.36 -6.36 12.07
N PHE A 39 10.98 -7.08 13.14
CA PHE A 39 9.62 -7.08 13.67
C PHE A 39 9.50 -6.25 14.96
N PRO A 40 8.45 -5.42 15.13
CA PRO A 40 7.34 -5.18 14.19
C PRO A 40 7.78 -4.37 12.97
N MET A 41 7.45 -4.87 11.78
CA MET A 41 7.88 -4.26 10.52
C MET A 41 6.89 -3.19 10.09
N LYS A 42 7.40 -1.97 9.88
CA LYS A 42 6.58 -0.83 9.51
C LYS A 42 6.18 -0.88 8.03
N THR A 43 4.88 -0.89 7.74
CA THR A 43 4.32 -0.96 6.39
C THR A 43 3.28 0.14 6.12
N GLY A 44 2.82 0.19 4.87
CA GLY A 44 1.85 1.20 4.41
C GLY A 44 2.48 2.35 3.65
N LEU A 45 1.83 2.74 2.56
CA LEU A 45 2.19 3.87 1.71
C LEU A 45 0.94 4.73 1.44
N PRO A 46 1.11 6.05 1.20
CA PRO A 46 2.34 6.85 1.35
C PRO A 46 2.72 7.15 2.81
N PHE A 47 1.80 6.98 3.75
CA PHE A 47 2.09 7.12 5.18
C PHE A 47 2.16 5.76 5.83
N HIS A 48 3.04 5.61 6.81
CA HIS A 48 3.05 4.43 7.64
C HIS A 48 1.77 4.37 8.48
N PHE A 49 0.97 3.32 8.30
CA PHE A 49 -0.31 3.13 8.98
C PHE A 49 -0.53 1.73 9.54
N ALA A 50 0.33 0.76 9.17
CA ALA A 50 0.20 -0.63 9.57
C ALA A 50 1.56 -1.23 9.91
N GLU A 51 1.56 -2.25 10.76
CA GLU A 51 2.74 -3.04 11.09
C GLU A 51 2.47 -4.51 10.80
N LEU A 52 3.48 -5.22 10.28
CA LEU A 52 3.49 -6.67 10.23
C LEU A 52 4.09 -7.20 11.54
N ARG A 53 3.40 -8.18 12.14
CA ARG A 53 3.76 -8.80 13.43
C ARG A 53 3.62 -10.31 13.36
N ASN A 54 4.33 -11.00 14.25
CA ASN A 54 4.24 -12.45 14.46
C ASN A 54 4.47 -13.24 13.17
N PRO A 55 5.70 -13.29 12.62
CA PRO A 55 6.00 -14.18 11.52
C PRO A 55 5.70 -15.64 11.93
N LEU A 56 4.85 -16.30 11.15
CA LEU A 56 4.42 -17.69 11.37
C LEU A 56 5.38 -18.69 10.71
N ILE A 57 6.23 -18.22 9.81
CA ILE A 57 7.10 -19.03 8.96
C ILE A 57 8.49 -18.38 8.96
N ASP A 58 9.53 -19.20 8.95
CA ASP A 58 10.93 -18.77 8.81
C ASP A 58 11.54 -19.36 7.52
N PRO A 59 11.22 -18.77 6.35
CA PRO A 59 11.70 -19.24 5.06
C PRO A 59 13.19 -18.90 4.85
N PRO A 60 13.92 -19.63 3.99
CA PRO A 60 15.32 -19.31 3.70
C PRO A 60 15.45 -17.91 3.10
N LEU A 61 16.39 -17.13 3.64
CA LEU A 61 16.66 -15.75 3.22
C LEU A 61 17.37 -15.72 1.84
N PRO A 62 17.15 -14.68 1.03
CA PRO A 62 16.33 -13.49 1.30
C PRO A 62 14.83 -13.76 1.09
N HIS A 63 13.97 -13.19 1.94
CA HIS A 63 12.52 -13.32 1.84
C HIS A 63 11.77 -12.00 2.09
N ARG A 64 10.65 -11.79 1.39
CA ARG A 64 9.76 -10.66 1.64
C ARG A 64 8.61 -11.10 2.51
N TYR A 65 8.62 -10.66 3.76
CA TYR A 65 7.54 -10.94 4.70
C TYR A 65 6.32 -10.08 4.38
N GLY A 66 5.13 -10.68 4.40
CA GLY A 66 3.88 -10.01 4.06
C GLY A 66 2.67 -10.56 4.79
N GLY A 67 1.48 -10.28 4.25
CA GLY A 67 0.21 -10.78 4.81
C GLY A 67 0.01 -12.30 4.70
N ASP A 68 0.90 -13.01 4.01
CA ASP A 68 0.95 -14.47 3.89
C ASP A 68 1.59 -15.15 5.11
N CYS A 69 2.60 -14.51 5.72
CA CYS A 69 3.31 -15.05 6.87
C CYS A 69 3.11 -14.25 8.16
N CYS A 70 2.61 -13.01 8.07
CA CYS A 70 2.51 -12.10 9.22
C CYS A 70 1.10 -11.55 9.41
N SER A 71 0.75 -11.31 10.68
CA SER A 71 -0.46 -10.56 11.05
C SER A 71 -0.28 -9.07 10.80
N ILE A 72 -1.25 -8.43 10.14
CA ILE A 72 -1.26 -6.99 9.90
C ILE A 72 -2.00 -6.30 11.03
N PHE A 73 -1.37 -5.30 11.64
CA PHE A 73 -1.98 -4.47 12.68
C PHE A 73 -2.01 -3.01 12.23
N ILE A 74 -3.20 -2.42 12.11
CA ILE A 74 -3.35 -1.00 11.77
C ILE A 74 -3.02 -0.17 13.01
N THR A 75 -1.90 0.56 12.96
CA THR A 75 -1.41 1.41 14.05
C THR A 75 -2.04 2.80 14.02
N SER A 76 -2.41 3.30 12.85
CA SER A 76 -2.98 4.65 12.70
C SER A 76 -4.05 4.73 11.63
N TRP A 77 -5.31 4.84 12.06
CA TRP A 77 -6.47 5.03 11.18
C TRP A 77 -6.44 6.37 10.44
N SER A 78 -5.89 7.43 11.05
CA SER A 78 -5.75 8.72 10.39
C SER A 78 -4.74 8.65 9.23
N ASN A 79 -3.61 7.97 9.43
CA ASN A 79 -2.62 7.76 8.37
C ASN A 79 -3.16 6.83 7.27
N PHE A 80 -3.97 5.83 7.64
CA PHE A 80 -4.64 4.96 6.67
C PHE A 80 -5.58 5.74 5.76
N VAL A 81 -6.48 6.54 6.34
CA VAL A 81 -7.41 7.39 5.57
C VAL A 81 -6.65 8.45 4.77
N GLY A 82 -5.63 9.08 5.37
CA GLY A 82 -4.75 10.03 4.69
C GLY A 82 -4.06 9.40 3.47
N SER A 83 -3.60 8.15 3.60
CA SER A 83 -2.98 7.40 2.52
C SER A 83 -3.94 7.14 1.36
N ILE A 84 -5.20 6.79 1.68
CA ILE A 84 -6.26 6.61 0.68
C ILE A 84 -6.51 7.92 -0.06
N LEU A 85 -6.67 9.04 0.66
CA LEU A 85 -6.95 10.34 0.07
C LEU A 85 -5.81 10.83 -0.83
N VAL A 86 -4.56 10.70 -0.39
CA VAL A 86 -3.40 11.08 -1.19
C VAL A 86 -3.31 10.22 -2.45
N THR A 87 -3.43 8.91 -2.31
CA THR A 87 -3.39 7.98 -3.46
C THR A 87 -4.50 8.28 -4.45
N PHE A 88 -5.71 8.56 -3.95
CA PHE A 88 -6.86 8.93 -4.77
C PHE A 88 -6.61 10.22 -5.55
N ILE A 89 -6.12 11.27 -4.89
CA ILE A 89 -5.81 12.55 -5.55
C ILE A 89 -4.74 12.36 -6.63
N VAL A 90 -3.65 11.65 -6.31
CA VAL A 90 -2.58 11.36 -7.27
C VAL A 90 -3.13 10.64 -8.50
N LEU A 91 -3.99 9.65 -8.30
CA LEU A 91 -4.58 8.88 -9.39
C LEU A 91 -5.51 9.73 -10.27
N ILE A 92 -6.30 10.61 -9.68
CA ILE A 92 -7.12 11.58 -10.44
C ILE A 92 -6.23 12.52 -11.26
N VAL A 93 -5.15 13.04 -10.67
CA VAL A 93 -4.19 13.91 -11.40
C VAL A 93 -3.57 13.15 -12.57
N LEU A 94 -3.11 11.92 -12.37
CA LEU A 94 -2.56 11.08 -13.45
C LEU A 94 -3.56 10.84 -14.57
N ILE A 95 -4.82 10.54 -14.26
CA ILE A 95 -5.87 10.37 -15.27
C ILE A 95 -6.08 11.65 -16.07
N VAL A 96 -6.09 12.82 -15.41
CA VAL A 96 -6.26 14.11 -16.09
C VAL A 96 -5.09 14.41 -17.01
N VAL A 97 -3.85 14.20 -16.55
CA VAL A 97 -2.62 14.40 -17.34
C VAL A 97 -2.62 13.46 -18.55
N LEU A 98 -2.89 12.17 -18.34
CA LEU A 98 -2.93 11.17 -19.42
C LEU A 98 -3.98 11.54 -20.48
N LYS A 99 -5.17 11.97 -20.07
CA LYS A 99 -6.21 12.42 -21.01
C LYS A 99 -5.76 13.64 -21.83
N ARG A 100 -5.06 14.59 -21.22
CA ARG A 100 -4.53 15.76 -21.94
C ARG A 100 -3.46 15.35 -22.93
N PHE A 101 -2.55 14.46 -22.54
CA PHE A 101 -1.48 13.97 -23.40
C PHE A 101 -2.03 13.20 -24.61
N LEU A 102 -2.99 12.30 -24.40
CA LEU A 102 -3.64 11.54 -25.47
C LEU A 102 -4.45 12.40 -26.44
N LYS A 103 -4.94 13.57 -26.01
CA LYS A 103 -5.67 14.52 -26.87
C LYS A 103 -4.72 15.42 -27.68
N ALA A 104 -3.49 15.60 -27.23
CA ALA A 104 -2.47 16.40 -27.90
C ALA A 104 -1.72 15.64 -29.01
N ARG A 105 -1.95 14.33 -29.12
CA ARG A 105 -1.42 13.44 -30.15
C ARG A 105 -2.51 13.13 -31.16
#